data_AF-A0A645HXR5-F1
#
_entry.id   AF-A0A645HXR5-F1
#
_cell.length_a   1.000
_cell.length_b   1.000
_cell.length_c   1.000
_cell.angle_alpha   90.00
_cell.angle_beta   90.00
_cell.angle_gamma   90.00
#
_symmetry.space_group_name_H-M   'P 1'
#
loop_
_entity.id
_entity.type
_entity.pdbx_description
1 polymer ?
#
loop_
_entity_poly.entity_id
_entity_poly.type
_entity_poly.pdbx_seq_one_letter_code
_entity_poly.pdbx_strand_id
1 'polypeptide(L)' 'MKTKIEKPGDRHRAGSVQMKVWVPDDLKNEFASLCAVQGLSASVVLRGLLAAYVERASGARHGQAAQR' A
#
# COMPACT_ATOMS: atom_id res chain seq x y z
N MET A 1 20.66 -12.94 31.33
CA MET A 1 19.74 -13.06 30.17
C MET A 1 19.51 -11.67 29.59
N LYS A 2 19.99 -11.39 28.38
CA LYS A 2 19.76 -10.10 27.71
C LYS A 2 18.57 -10.27 26.76
N THR A 3 17.41 -9.76 27.16
CA THR A 3 16.21 -9.70 26.31
C THR A 3 16.49 -8.71 25.17
N LYS A 4 16.64 -9.27 23.96
CA LYS A 4 16.79 -8.50 22.72
C LYS A 4 15.42 -7.89 22.41
N ILE A 5 15.27 -6.58 22.65
CA ILE A 5 14.08 -5.83 22.24
C ILE A 5 14.15 -5.72 20.71
N GLU A 6 13.38 -6.54 20.01
CA GLU A 6 13.23 -6.44 18.57
C GLU A 6 12.55 -5.10 18.24
N LYS A 7 13.22 -4.27 17.43
CA LYS A 7 12.68 -2.99 16.97
C LYS A 7 11.34 -3.23 16.24
N PRO A 8 10.32 -2.37 16.40
CA PRO A 8 9.00 -2.53 15.78
C PRO A 8 9.00 -2.17 14.28
N GLY A 9 10.10 -2.44 13.57
CA GLY A 9 10.43 -1.85 12.27
C GLY A 9 9.72 -2.48 11.08
N ASP A 10 9.60 -3.80 11.05
CA ASP A 10 9.10 -4.54 9.88
C ASP A 10 7.97 -5.48 10.28
N ARG A 11 6.74 -4.95 10.28
CA ARG A 11 5.52 -5.76 10.39
C ARG A 11 5.19 -6.34 9.02
N HIS A 12 6.09 -7.15 8.47
CA HIS A 12 5.75 -8.01 7.35
C HIS A 12 4.76 -9.06 7.82
N ARG A 13 3.66 -9.21 7.09
CA ARG A 13 2.74 -10.34 7.28
C ARG A 13 2.96 -11.30 6.12
N ALA A 14 2.62 -12.58 6.29
CA ALA A 14 2.69 -13.54 5.20
C ALA A 14 1.90 -12.99 3.98
N GLY A 15 2.58 -12.85 2.84
CA GLY A 15 1.99 -12.31 1.61
C GLY A 15 1.73 -10.79 1.57
N SER A 16 2.14 -10.01 2.57
CA SER A 16 2.00 -8.55 2.53
C SER A 16 3.11 -7.79 3.25
N VAL A 17 3.60 -6.74 2.58
CA VAL A 17 4.63 -5.83 3.11
C VAL A 17 4.04 -4.43 3.31
N GLN A 18 4.53 -3.71 4.30
CA GLN A 18 4.12 -2.32 4.53
C GLN A 18 4.96 -1.40 3.66
N MET A 19 4.32 -0.59 2.82
CA MET A 19 4.97 0.44 2.03
C MET A 19 4.91 1.78 2.76
N LYS A 20 6.07 2.42 3.00
CA LYS A 20 6.17 3.77 3.58
C LYS A 20 6.61 4.74 2.49
N VAL A 21 5.87 5.83 2.30
CA VAL A 21 6.15 6.88 1.32
C VAL A 21 5.91 8.24 1.96
N TRP A 22 6.82 9.17 1.71
CA TRP A 22 6.63 10.58 2.07
C TRP A 22 5.80 11.26 0.98
N VAL A 23 4.73 11.94 1.40
CA VAL A 23 3.86 12.72 0.52
C VAL A 23 3.62 14.09 1.15
N PRO A 24 3.31 15.13 0.36
CA PRO A 24 2.88 16.43 0.90
C PRO A 24 1.66 16.27 1.81
N ASP A 25 1.61 17.03 2.90
CA ASP A 25 0.55 16.91 3.91
C ASP A 25 -0.82 17.28 3.32
N ASP A 26 -0.90 18.35 2.54
CA ASP A 26 -2.13 18.79 1.88
C ASP A 26 -2.69 17.70 0.96
N LEU A 27 -1.82 17.05 0.17
CA LEU A 27 -2.20 15.96 -0.72
C LEU A 27 -2.75 14.76 0.08
N LYS A 28 -2.10 14.40 1.18
CA LYS A 28 -2.58 13.32 2.06
C LYS A 28 -3.96 13.66 2.64
N ASN A 29 -4.16 14.89 3.10
CA ASN A 29 -5.41 15.32 3.72
C ASN A 29 -6.56 15.35 2.71
N GLU A 30 -6.33 15.91 1.52
CA GLU A 30 -7.30 15.93 0.43
C GLU A 30 -7.67 14.50 0.01
N PHE A 31 -6.66 13.64 -0.21
CA PHE A 31 -6.89 12.24 -0.55
C PHE A 31 -7.71 11.50 0.51
N ALA A 32 -7.39 11.69 1.79
CA ALA A 32 -8.12 11.07 2.90
C ALA A 32 -9.57 11.56 2.96
N SER A 33 -9.80 12.85 2.75
CA SER A 33 -11.14 13.45 2.70
C SER A 33 -11.98 12.85 1.57
N LEU A 34 -11.43 12.76 0.36
CA LEU A 34 -12.10 12.17 -0.80
C LEU A 34 -12.41 10.68 -0.59
N CYS A 35 -11.50 9.92 0.03
CA CYS A 35 -11.74 8.53 0.39
C CYS A 35 -12.91 8.40 1.38
N ALA A 36 -12.96 9.26 2.39
CA ALA A 36 -14.01 9.25 3.41
C ALA A 36 -15.39 9.56 2.81
N VAL A 37 -15.49 10.55 1.91
CA VAL A 37 -16.74 10.89 1.19
C VAL A 37 -17.26 9.69 0.39
N GLN A 38 -16.36 8.89 -0.18
CA GLN A 38 -16.71 7.70 -0.96
C GLN A 38 -16.92 6.44 -0.10
N GLY A 39 -16.75 6.54 1.23
CA GLY A 39 -16.85 5.38 2.13
C GLY A 39 -15.74 4.34 1.92
N LEU A 40 -14.61 4.72 1.32
CA LEU A 40 -13.51 3.83 1.01
C LEU A 40 -12.31 4.11 1.93
N SER A 41 -11.56 3.06 2.27
CA SER A 41 -10.29 3.25 2.98
C SER A 41 -9.19 3.70 2.02
N ALA A 42 -8.35 4.64 2.46
CA ALA A 42 -7.17 5.10 1.73
C ALA A 42 -6.29 3.94 1.22
N SER A 43 -6.09 2.90 2.04
CA SER A 43 -5.31 1.71 1.68
C SER A 43 -5.95 0.87 0.58
N VAL A 44 -7.28 0.83 0.47
CA VAL A 44 -7.98 0.14 -0.64
C VAL A 44 -7.77 0.91 -1.94
N VAL A 45 -7.97 2.23 -1.91
CA VAL A 45 -7.79 3.08 -3.08
C VAL A 45 -6.34 3.04 -3.58
N LEU A 46 -5.35 3.19 -2.69
CA LEU A 46 -3.93 3.12 -3.04
C LEU A 46 -3.54 1.77 -3.66
N ARG A 47 -4.05 0.64 -3.14
CA ARG A 47 -3.80 -0.68 -3.74
C ARG A 47 -4.39 -0.80 -5.14
N GLY A 48 -5.61 -0.27 -5.35
CA GLY A 48 -6.23 -0.24 -6.68
C GLY A 48 -5.44 0.61 -7.67
N LEU A 49 -5.01 1.80 -7.26
CA LEU A 49 -4.18 2.69 -8.08
C LEU A 49 -2.82 2.05 -8.41
N LEU A 50 -2.19 1.40 -7.43
CA LEU A 50 -0.92 0.69 -7.65
C LEU A 50 -1.08 -0.45 -8.65
N ALA A 51 -2.12 -1.27 -8.51
CA ALA A 51 -2.40 -2.35 -9.45
C ALA A 51 -2.65 -1.79 -10.86
N ALA A 52 -3.51 -0.80 -11.01
CA ALA A 52 -3.80 -0.17 -12.30
C ALA A 52 -2.55 0.45 -12.96
N TYR A 53 -1.66 1.06 -12.17
CA TYR A 53 -0.39 1.58 -12.66
C TYR A 53 0.51 0.45 -13.19
N VAL A 54 0.66 -0.63 -12.43
CA VAL A 54 1.45 -1.80 -12.84
C VAL A 54 0.88 -2.43 -14.11
N GLU A 55 -0.44 -2.58 -14.22
CA GLU A 55 -1.09 -3.11 -15.43
C GLU A 55 -0.80 -2.24 -16.65
N ARG A 56 -0.97 -0.93 -16.51
CA ARG A 56 -0.71 0.04 -17.57
C ARG A 56 0.76 0.05 -17.99
N ALA A 57 1.68 -0.04 -17.03
CA ALA A 57 3.12 0.06 -17.29
C ALA A 57 3.72 -1.24 -17.83
N SER A 58 3.22 -2.40 -17.40
CA SER A 58 3.75 -3.71 -17.79
C SER A 58 3.06 -4.32 -19.00
N GLY A 59 1.84 -3.86 -19.34
CA GLY A 59 1.00 -4.49 -20.36
C GLY A 59 0.41 -5.84 -19.93
N ALA A 60 0.64 -6.27 -18.68
CA ALA A 60 0.14 -7.53 -18.12
C ALA A 60 -0.78 -7.26 -16.92
N ARG A 61 -1.86 -8.04 -16.79
CA ARG A 61 -2.77 -7.93 -15.64
C ARG A 61 -2.07 -8.29 -14.33
N HIS A 62 -2.20 -7.42 -13.32
CA HIS A 62 -1.58 -7.61 -12.02
C HIS A 62 -2.35 -8.72 -11.28
N GLY A 63 -1.73 -9.90 -11.16
CA GLY A 63 -2.35 -11.10 -10.58
C GLY A 63 -2.11 -12.39 -11.36
N GLN A 64 -1.69 -12.33 -12.63
CA GLN A 64 -1.34 -13.53 -13.42
C GLN A 64 0.15 -13.92 -13.33
N ALA A 65 1.03 -12.98 -12.97
CA ALA A 65 2.47 -13.23 -12.91
C ALA A 65 2.91 -14.08 -11.69
N ALA A 66 2.05 -14.30 -10.70
CA ALA A 66 2.38 -14.99 -9.45
C ALA A 66 2.10 -16.51 -9.45
N GLN A 67 1.70 -17.08 -10.60
CA GLN A 67 1.24 -18.47 -10.68
C GLN A 67 2.03 -19.38 -11.64
N ARG A 68 3.30 -19.03 -11.93
CA ARG A 68 4.23 -19.89 -12.66
C ARG A 68 5.40 -20.30 -11.79
#